data_AF-M4C5R9-F1
#
_entry.id   AF-M4C5R9-F1
#
_cell.length_a   1.000
_cell.length_b   1.000
_cell.length_c   1.000
_cell.angle_alpha   90.00
_cell.angle_beta   90.00
_cell.angle_gamma   90.00
#
_symmetry.space_group_name_H-M   'P 1'
#
loop_
_entity.id
_entity.type
_entity.pdbx_description
1 polymer ?
#
loop_
_entity_poly.entity_id
_entity_poly.type
_entity_poly.pdbx_seq_one_letter_code
_entity_poly.pdbx_strand_id
1 'polypeptide(L)'
;MKKDISMFVAVTQNCRAQVALTCSMYYNVKKIAAMREKLTFSGAVQWPEHLSWIVTDDLVNAKGIDPAKHWLTHSPPADSTAFLQYTSGSTSAPKGVVLSHGNLNHNLRTISSALQAGRDTVVVSWLPQYHDMGLIGAYLGTIYNGGIGVYLSPFSFIRDPCLWLRLVSRYRATHLQAPNFAYSLLARKSDRLTRPGNGDHVDLSSVRHMIDGAEPIQGETIDSFYRAFSPFGLPADVVKPTYGLAEHTVYVCGGGKQRLWVDKRALESDNVFRVVEKENAAGPVKEIVGCGVPSRRDYGIDVHIIDAETGKEKQDGMIGEIWISSDSKAQGYFGEEMREVSAEAFRAELVGDTEGKLYLKTGDLGVLYNQELFVCGRMKDLVIIRGRNHYPQDIEATAEGFEELRPGCCAAFSYVADGSDDEEKLAVVAELRDPAMISKASLCVNIRSAIAREHGVKVTLVVLLAPRTIPKTTSGKISRSRCKKALKDKQLEEVYRNEDIVAEAPVEDDGEAAADESMDRNVNNSRVQPTNGAKSALPSVIVGVPPDQVRIFLVNELARALGVNVAEIHDNTPLQELGLDSMALTQLQGVITQKYHVHVKDELLYDNSEVTLAS
;
A
#
# COMPACT_ATOMS: atom_id res chain seq x y z
N MET A 1 -21.22 3.72 -10.11
CA MET A 1 -22.57 3.19 -9.80
C MET A 1 -22.57 1.69 -9.49
N LYS A 2 -22.35 0.75 -10.42
CA LYS A 2 -22.45 -0.70 -10.09
C LYS A 2 -21.59 -1.13 -8.90
N LYS A 3 -20.31 -0.74 -8.86
CA LYS A 3 -19.39 -1.02 -7.73
C LYS A 3 -19.86 -0.37 -6.41
N ASP A 4 -20.41 0.84 -6.48
CA ASP A 4 -20.89 1.58 -5.31
C ASP A 4 -22.16 0.95 -4.72
N ILE A 5 -23.04 0.42 -5.58
CA ILE A 5 -24.26 -0.30 -5.17
C ILE A 5 -23.89 -1.61 -4.46
N SER A 6 -22.91 -2.37 -4.96
CA SER A 6 -22.44 -3.59 -4.29
C SER A 6 -21.91 -3.33 -2.88
N MET A 7 -21.13 -2.26 -2.71
CA MET A 7 -20.62 -1.88 -1.38
C MET A 7 -21.74 -1.40 -0.46
N PHE A 8 -22.68 -0.59 -0.98
CA PHE A 8 -23.85 -0.16 -0.24
C PHE A 8 -24.69 -1.35 0.24
N VAL A 9 -24.96 -2.32 -0.64
CA VAL A 9 -25.69 -3.56 -0.29
C VAL A 9 -24.93 -4.36 0.77
N ALA A 10 -23.63 -4.57 0.61
CA ALA A 10 -22.82 -5.29 1.60
C ALA A 10 -22.84 -4.62 2.98
N VAL A 11 -22.69 -3.28 3.03
CA VAL A 11 -22.74 -2.50 4.27
C VAL A 11 -24.12 -2.59 4.91
N THR A 12 -25.19 -2.34 4.14
CA THR A 12 -26.57 -2.36 4.66
C THR A 12 -26.98 -3.73 5.19
N GLN A 13 -26.55 -4.82 4.54
CA GLN A 13 -26.77 -6.17 5.03
C GLN A 13 -25.96 -6.43 6.31
N ASN A 14 -24.70 -6.01 6.36
CA ASN A 14 -23.85 -6.22 7.54
C ASN A 14 -24.34 -5.44 8.77
N CYS A 15 -24.69 -4.15 8.63
CA CYS A 15 -25.24 -3.36 9.75
C CYS A 15 -26.73 -3.60 10.00
N ARG A 16 -27.40 -4.41 9.17
CA ARG A 16 -28.84 -4.70 9.25
C ARG A 16 -29.70 -3.42 9.27
N ALA A 17 -29.28 -2.42 8.49
CA ALA A 17 -29.97 -1.13 8.41
C ALA A 17 -31.45 -1.32 8.01
N GLN A 18 -32.34 -0.61 8.68
CA GLN A 18 -33.78 -0.61 8.37
C GLN A 18 -34.20 0.64 7.58
N VAL A 19 -33.42 1.71 7.70
CA VAL A 19 -33.73 3.02 7.14
C VAL A 19 -32.52 3.56 6.38
N ALA A 20 -32.75 4.13 5.21
CA ALA A 20 -31.76 4.86 4.43
C ALA A 20 -32.19 6.33 4.31
N LEU A 21 -31.39 7.24 4.86
CA LEU A 21 -31.59 8.68 4.71
C LEU A 21 -30.94 9.15 3.41
N THR A 22 -31.65 9.99 2.65
CA THR A 22 -31.17 10.47 1.34
C THR A 22 -31.76 11.85 1.00
N CYS A 23 -31.44 12.38 -0.18
CA CYS A 23 -32.03 13.60 -0.73
C CYS A 23 -32.89 13.30 -1.97
N SER A 24 -33.78 14.22 -2.33
CA SER A 24 -34.70 14.06 -3.46
C SER A 24 -33.98 13.73 -4.77
N MET A 25 -32.84 14.39 -5.01
CA MET A 25 -32.03 14.18 -6.21
C MET A 25 -31.59 12.70 -6.32
N TYR A 26 -30.95 12.17 -5.29
CA TYR A 26 -30.43 10.80 -5.31
C TYR A 26 -31.56 9.77 -5.34
N TYR A 27 -32.64 10.02 -4.60
CA TYR A 27 -33.82 9.16 -4.58
C TYR A 27 -34.46 9.03 -5.97
N ASN A 28 -34.53 10.12 -6.73
CA ASN A 28 -35.04 10.12 -8.10
C ASN A 28 -34.11 9.35 -9.05
N VAL A 29 -32.79 9.54 -8.95
CA VAL A 29 -31.81 8.75 -9.71
C VAL A 29 -31.97 7.25 -9.44
N LYS A 30 -32.11 6.87 -8.16
CA LYS A 30 -32.35 5.48 -7.75
C LYS A 30 -33.64 4.91 -8.36
N LYS A 31 -34.75 5.67 -8.35
CA LYS A 31 -36.02 5.26 -8.97
C LYS A 31 -35.87 5.01 -10.47
N ILE A 32 -35.24 5.93 -11.20
CA ILE A 32 -35.03 5.82 -12.65
C ILE A 32 -34.13 4.62 -12.96
N ALA A 33 -33.05 4.43 -12.20
CA ALA A 33 -32.14 3.29 -12.36
C ALA A 33 -32.87 1.96 -12.14
N ALA A 34 -33.67 1.84 -11.07
CA ALA A 34 -34.44 0.64 -10.77
C ALA A 34 -35.50 0.33 -11.85
N MET A 35 -36.15 1.34 -12.42
CA MET A 35 -37.08 1.16 -13.54
C MET A 35 -36.38 0.64 -14.80
N ARG A 36 -35.21 1.22 -15.15
CA ARG A 36 -34.42 0.78 -16.30
C ARG A 36 -33.96 -0.67 -16.14
N GLU A 37 -33.47 -1.05 -14.97
CA GLU A 37 -33.02 -2.43 -14.70
C GLU A 37 -34.14 -3.46 -14.84
N LYS A 38 -35.37 -3.13 -14.39
CA LYS A 38 -36.55 -3.98 -14.58
C LYS A 38 -36.94 -4.14 -16.06
N LEU A 39 -36.70 -3.11 -16.88
CA LEU A 39 -36.98 -3.12 -18.32
C LEU A 39 -35.91 -3.84 -19.14
N THR A 40 -34.64 -3.81 -18.72
CA THR A 40 -33.51 -4.35 -19.50
C THR A 40 -33.14 -5.79 -19.15
N PHE A 41 -33.85 -6.45 -18.20
CA PHE A 41 -33.53 -7.80 -17.69
C PHE A 41 -32.03 -8.01 -17.38
N SER A 42 -31.32 -6.94 -17.05
CA SER A 42 -29.90 -7.00 -16.76
C SER A 42 -29.72 -7.41 -15.31
N GLY A 43 -29.01 -8.51 -15.04
CA GLY A 43 -28.70 -9.03 -13.70
C GLY A 43 -27.77 -8.14 -12.86
N ALA A 44 -28.04 -6.83 -12.80
CA ALA A 44 -27.34 -5.90 -11.93
C ALA A 44 -27.77 -6.08 -10.48
N VAL A 45 -26.88 -5.73 -9.55
CA VAL A 45 -27.13 -5.79 -8.10
C VAL A 45 -28.34 -4.92 -7.75
N GLN A 46 -29.39 -5.55 -7.23
CA GLN A 46 -30.63 -4.86 -6.85
C GLN A 46 -30.45 -4.09 -5.55
N TRP A 47 -31.12 -2.94 -5.45
CA TRP A 47 -31.22 -2.18 -4.21
C TRP A 47 -31.90 -3.00 -3.12
N PRO A 48 -31.48 -2.91 -1.84
CA PRO A 48 -32.12 -3.68 -0.77
C PRO A 48 -33.59 -3.26 -0.61
N GLU A 49 -34.51 -4.21 -0.81
CA GLU A 49 -35.96 -3.94 -0.76
C GLU A 49 -36.48 -3.70 0.66
N HIS A 50 -35.79 -4.22 1.68
CA HIS A 50 -36.16 -4.05 3.09
C HIS A 50 -35.91 -2.63 3.62
N LEU A 51 -35.12 -1.81 2.92
CA LEU A 51 -34.80 -0.46 3.38
C LEU A 51 -35.97 0.50 3.18
N SER A 52 -36.39 1.15 4.26
CA SER A 52 -37.25 2.33 4.20
C SER A 52 -36.44 3.57 3.83
N TRP A 53 -36.73 4.15 2.67
CA TRP A 53 -36.01 5.32 2.17
C TRP A 53 -36.69 6.61 2.63
N ILE A 54 -35.96 7.47 3.32
CA ILE A 54 -36.45 8.77 3.79
C ILE A 54 -35.68 9.88 3.09
N VAL A 55 -36.42 10.72 2.38
CA VAL A 55 -35.93 11.95 1.75
C VAL A 55 -35.90 13.06 2.78
N THR A 56 -34.74 13.68 3.00
CA THR A 56 -34.48 14.56 4.16
C THR A 56 -34.52 16.05 3.84
N ASP A 57 -34.29 16.45 2.59
CA ASP A 57 -34.16 17.84 2.14
C ASP A 57 -35.45 18.66 2.23
N ASP A 58 -36.62 18.02 2.28
CA ASP A 58 -37.91 18.69 2.51
C ASP A 58 -38.70 18.08 3.69
N LEU A 59 -38.07 17.18 4.47
CA LEU A 59 -38.78 16.39 5.48
C LEU A 59 -39.47 17.24 6.54
N VAL A 60 -38.79 18.31 6.99
CA VAL A 60 -39.29 19.21 8.03
C VAL A 60 -40.56 19.93 7.56
N ASN A 61 -40.52 20.54 6.36
CA ASN A 61 -41.67 21.25 5.82
C ASN A 61 -42.80 20.28 5.45
N ALA A 62 -42.47 19.19 4.74
CA ALA A 62 -43.46 18.21 4.28
C ALA A 62 -44.24 17.55 5.43
N LYS A 63 -43.63 17.43 6.61
CA LYS A 63 -44.28 16.88 7.81
C LYS A 63 -44.74 17.95 8.81
N GLY A 64 -44.56 19.24 8.52
CA GLY A 64 -44.86 20.33 9.45
C GLY A 64 -44.14 20.20 10.80
N ILE A 65 -42.92 19.65 10.79
CA ILE A 65 -42.11 19.46 12.00
C ILE A 65 -41.57 20.83 12.42
N ASP A 66 -41.70 21.16 13.70
CA ASP A 66 -41.04 22.32 14.31
C ASP A 66 -39.76 21.85 15.00
N PRO A 67 -38.56 22.06 14.42
CA PRO A 67 -37.31 21.55 15.00
C PRO A 67 -37.07 22.05 16.43
N ALA A 68 -37.58 23.23 16.79
CA ALA A 68 -37.42 23.79 18.14
C ALA A 68 -38.15 22.95 19.21
N LYS A 69 -39.15 22.15 18.80
CA LYS A 69 -39.91 21.24 19.67
C LYS A 69 -39.37 19.82 19.69
N HIS A 70 -38.41 19.49 18.82
CA HIS A 70 -37.86 18.15 18.66
C HIS A 70 -36.35 18.14 18.97
N TRP A 71 -36.01 18.38 20.23
CA TRP A 71 -34.65 18.26 20.77
C TRP A 71 -34.53 17.01 21.66
N LEU A 72 -33.35 16.41 21.71
CA LEU A 72 -33.08 15.27 22.59
C LEU A 72 -33.12 15.72 24.06
N THR A 73 -34.08 15.19 24.82
CA THR A 73 -34.29 15.58 26.22
C THR A 73 -33.20 15.11 27.18
N HIS A 74 -32.34 14.18 26.73
CA HIS A 74 -31.24 13.63 27.49
C HIS A 74 -30.06 13.34 26.56
N SER A 75 -28.84 13.48 27.09
CA SER A 75 -27.64 13.05 26.37
C SER A 75 -27.53 11.52 26.44
N PRO A 76 -27.15 10.86 25.33
CA PRO A 76 -26.92 9.42 25.34
C PRO A 76 -25.75 9.06 26.28
N PRO A 77 -25.76 7.88 26.93
CA PRO A 77 -24.64 7.38 27.72
C PRO A 77 -23.34 7.31 26.92
N ALA A 78 -22.20 7.51 27.57
CA ALA A 78 -20.90 7.51 26.89
C ALA A 78 -20.56 6.18 26.20
N ASP A 79 -20.98 5.05 26.76
CA ASP A 79 -20.79 3.70 26.23
C ASP A 79 -21.79 3.31 25.12
N SER A 80 -22.82 4.13 24.88
CA SER A 80 -23.79 3.85 23.83
C SER A 80 -23.19 4.07 22.44
N THR A 81 -23.48 3.16 21.50
CA THR A 81 -23.04 3.27 20.10
C THR A 81 -23.61 4.54 19.46
N ALA A 82 -22.72 5.39 18.95
CA ALA A 82 -23.06 6.56 18.17
C ALA A 82 -23.23 6.20 16.69
N PHE A 83 -22.22 5.57 16.08
CA PHE A 83 -22.29 5.08 14.70
C PHE A 83 -21.28 3.97 14.41
N LEU A 84 -21.42 3.36 13.23
CA LEU A 84 -20.47 2.39 12.69
C LEU A 84 -19.57 3.04 11.66
N GLN A 85 -18.27 3.11 11.92
CA GLN A 85 -17.28 3.55 10.94
C GLN A 85 -16.79 2.35 10.15
N TYR A 86 -17.18 2.23 8.89
CA TYR A 86 -16.67 1.14 8.05
C TYR A 86 -15.22 1.38 7.67
N THR A 87 -14.38 0.36 7.84
CA THR A 87 -13.00 0.38 7.38
C THR A 87 -12.94 0.33 5.85
N SER A 88 -11.94 1.00 5.26
CA SER A 88 -11.83 1.18 3.80
C SER A 88 -11.51 -0.11 3.00
N GLY A 89 -11.43 -1.26 3.67
CA GLY A 89 -11.32 -2.58 3.03
C GLY A 89 -10.05 -2.79 2.20
N SER A 90 -8.88 -2.39 2.71
CA SER A 90 -7.59 -2.63 2.02
C SER A 90 -7.22 -4.12 1.96
N THR A 91 -7.62 -4.92 2.96
CA THR A 91 -7.20 -6.32 3.16
C THR A 91 -8.34 -7.34 3.30
N SER A 92 -9.60 -6.93 3.48
CA SER A 92 -10.76 -7.83 3.67
C SER A 92 -12.09 -7.14 3.33
N ALA A 93 -13.22 -7.86 3.47
CA ALA A 93 -14.55 -7.26 3.44
C ALA A 93 -14.65 -6.09 4.45
N PRO A 94 -15.44 -5.03 4.16
CA PRO A 94 -15.58 -3.88 5.06
C PRO A 94 -16.08 -4.31 6.44
N LYS A 95 -15.38 -3.90 7.49
CA LYS A 95 -15.78 -4.14 8.89
C LYS A 95 -16.36 -2.87 9.48
N GLY A 96 -17.55 -2.93 10.08
CA GLY A 96 -18.15 -1.79 10.78
C GLY A 96 -17.54 -1.64 12.17
N VAL A 97 -16.67 -0.65 12.37
CA VAL A 97 -16.10 -0.34 13.69
C VAL A 97 -17.16 0.34 14.55
N VAL A 98 -17.43 -0.21 15.74
CA VAL A 98 -18.44 0.29 16.67
C VAL A 98 -17.87 1.45 17.49
N LEU A 99 -18.29 2.68 17.18
CA LEU A 99 -17.87 3.88 17.89
C LEU A 99 -18.95 4.34 18.86
N SER A 100 -18.58 4.50 20.12
CA SER A 100 -19.45 5.04 21.16
C SER A 100 -19.40 6.57 21.24
N HIS A 101 -20.38 7.20 21.89
CA HIS A 101 -20.36 8.64 22.17
C HIS A 101 -19.14 9.08 22.97
N GLY A 102 -18.68 8.24 23.92
CA GLY A 102 -17.48 8.44 24.72
C GLY A 102 -16.22 8.40 23.87
N ASN A 103 -16.11 7.43 22.95
CA ASN A 103 -14.99 7.36 22.01
C ASN A 103 -14.85 8.64 21.19
N LEU A 104 -15.98 9.12 20.62
CA LEU A 104 -16.03 10.35 19.84
C LEU A 104 -15.65 11.56 20.68
N ASN A 105 -16.24 11.72 21.86
CA ASN A 105 -15.97 12.87 22.71
C ASN A 105 -14.48 12.93 23.12
N HIS A 106 -13.90 11.79 23.50
CA HIS A 106 -12.48 11.71 23.84
C HIS A 106 -11.59 12.08 22.64
N ASN A 107 -11.87 11.51 21.46
CA ASN A 107 -11.04 11.76 20.27
C ASN A 107 -11.19 13.19 19.75
N LEU A 108 -12.42 13.74 19.72
CA LEU A 108 -12.68 15.13 19.30
C LEU A 108 -12.00 16.14 20.22
N ARG A 109 -12.01 15.91 21.55
CA ARG A 109 -11.27 16.73 22.51
C ARG A 109 -9.76 16.68 22.26
N THR A 110 -9.25 15.47 22.00
CA THR A 110 -7.83 15.25 21.70
C THR A 110 -7.42 15.99 20.42
N ILE A 111 -8.19 15.83 19.33
CA ILE A 111 -7.98 16.53 18.06
C ILE A 111 -8.05 18.04 18.27
N SER A 112 -9.09 18.55 18.92
CA SER A 112 -9.25 19.99 19.19
C SER A 112 -8.01 20.57 19.89
N SER A 113 -7.51 19.87 20.91
CA SER A 113 -6.32 20.28 21.67
C SER A 113 -5.04 20.19 20.82
N ALA A 114 -4.83 19.07 20.12
CA ALA A 114 -3.63 18.82 19.32
C ALA A 114 -3.51 19.79 18.14
N LEU A 115 -4.63 20.12 17.50
CA LEU A 115 -4.69 21.06 16.38
C LEU A 115 -4.77 22.53 16.83
N GLN A 116 -4.95 22.79 18.13
CA GLN A 116 -5.26 24.11 18.69
C GLN A 116 -6.51 24.73 18.02
N ALA A 117 -7.51 23.90 17.77
CA ALA A 117 -8.75 24.31 17.13
C ALA A 117 -9.70 24.98 18.15
N GLY A 118 -10.35 26.06 17.74
CA GLY A 118 -11.40 26.74 18.50
C GLY A 118 -12.54 27.24 17.61
N ARG A 119 -13.36 28.17 18.10
CA ARG A 119 -14.51 28.73 17.35
C ARG A 119 -14.11 29.52 16.09
N ASP A 120 -12.85 29.95 16.01
CA ASP A 120 -12.25 30.60 14.84
C ASP A 120 -11.74 29.59 13.79
N THR A 121 -11.97 28.30 14.02
CA THR A 121 -11.63 27.24 13.08
C THR A 121 -12.50 27.34 11.84
N VAL A 122 -11.85 27.39 10.68
CA VAL A 122 -12.49 27.34 9.37
C VAL A 122 -11.88 26.16 8.64
N VAL A 123 -12.70 25.14 8.40
CA VAL A 123 -12.31 23.92 7.69
C VAL A 123 -12.80 23.99 6.25
N VAL A 124 -11.91 23.74 5.30
CA VAL A 124 -12.30 23.45 3.91
C VAL A 124 -11.92 22.01 3.61
N SER A 125 -12.91 21.15 3.33
CA SER A 125 -12.66 19.71 3.13
C SER A 125 -13.46 19.14 1.96
N TRP A 126 -12.79 18.30 1.18
CA TRP A 126 -13.40 17.48 0.13
C TRP A 126 -13.52 16.00 0.51
N LEU A 127 -13.02 15.63 1.70
CA LEU A 127 -12.99 14.24 2.13
C LEU A 127 -14.43 13.73 2.35
N PRO A 128 -14.78 12.56 1.82
CA PRO A 128 -16.12 12.01 1.99
C PRO A 128 -16.48 11.75 3.46
N GLN A 129 -17.76 11.97 3.80
CA GLN A 129 -18.31 11.75 5.15
C GLN A 129 -18.37 10.28 5.58
N TYR A 130 -18.08 9.33 4.69
CA TYR A 130 -17.98 7.91 5.05
C TYR A 130 -16.54 7.50 5.41
N HIS A 131 -15.56 8.40 5.30
CA HIS A 131 -14.22 8.21 5.85
C HIS A 131 -14.13 8.85 7.23
N ASP A 132 -13.37 8.24 8.11
CA ASP A 132 -13.08 8.71 9.47
C ASP A 132 -12.51 10.14 9.51
N MET A 133 -11.46 10.42 8.74
CA MET A 133 -10.89 11.77 8.64
C MET A 133 -11.91 12.75 8.11
N GLY A 134 -12.70 12.36 7.10
CA GLY A 134 -13.81 13.18 6.58
C GLY A 134 -14.84 13.48 7.67
N LEU A 135 -15.53 12.47 8.17
CA LEU A 135 -16.61 12.59 9.14
C LEU A 135 -16.15 13.22 10.45
N ILE A 136 -15.18 12.60 11.12
CA ILE A 136 -14.79 12.97 12.48
C ILE A 136 -13.89 14.20 12.43
N GLY A 137 -12.87 14.20 11.57
CA GLY A 137 -11.92 15.31 11.47
C GLY A 137 -12.56 16.59 10.92
N ALA A 138 -13.22 16.54 9.76
CA ALA A 138 -13.74 17.75 9.13
C ALA A 138 -15.14 18.15 9.59
N TYR A 139 -16.09 17.22 9.70
CA TYR A 139 -17.48 17.59 10.00
C TYR A 139 -17.72 17.68 11.51
N LEU A 140 -17.54 16.58 12.24
CA LEU A 140 -17.77 16.54 13.69
C LEU A 140 -16.76 17.41 14.44
N GLY A 141 -15.49 17.43 14.02
CA GLY A 141 -14.46 18.32 14.56
C GLY A 141 -14.83 19.80 14.44
N THR A 142 -15.34 20.23 13.28
CA THR A 142 -15.82 21.60 13.10
C THR A 142 -16.99 21.91 14.02
N ILE A 143 -17.98 21.02 14.10
CA ILE A 143 -19.17 21.20 14.96
C ILE A 143 -18.76 21.25 16.43
N TYR A 144 -17.88 20.35 16.87
CA TYR A 144 -17.38 20.26 18.24
C TYR A 144 -16.70 21.56 18.69
N ASN A 145 -15.91 22.17 17.81
CA ASN A 145 -15.21 23.42 18.09
C ASN A 145 -16.09 24.67 17.91
N GLY A 146 -17.30 24.54 17.34
CA GLY A 146 -18.17 25.66 16.98
C GLY A 146 -17.60 26.51 15.83
N GLY A 147 -16.84 25.88 14.92
CA GLY A 147 -16.22 26.53 13.77
C GLY A 147 -17.10 26.56 12.51
N ILE A 148 -16.51 26.93 11.38
CA ILE A 148 -17.17 27.01 10.07
C ILE A 148 -16.62 25.91 9.14
N GLY A 149 -17.52 25.17 8.51
CA GLY A 149 -17.17 24.12 7.55
C GLY A 149 -17.59 24.49 6.12
N VAL A 150 -16.65 24.39 5.17
CA VAL A 150 -16.88 24.59 3.75
C VAL A 150 -16.52 23.30 3.02
N TYR A 151 -17.51 22.68 2.38
CA TYR A 151 -17.35 21.34 1.83
C TYR A 151 -17.57 21.31 0.32
N LEU A 152 -16.76 20.51 -0.36
CA LEU A 152 -16.89 20.23 -1.79
C LEU A 152 -16.87 18.74 -2.07
N SER A 153 -17.36 18.35 -3.23
CA SER A 153 -17.34 16.94 -3.65
C SER A 153 -15.90 16.46 -3.91
N PRO A 154 -15.54 15.23 -3.54
CA PRO A 154 -14.28 14.60 -3.95
C PRO A 154 -14.08 14.62 -5.48
N PHE A 155 -15.17 14.49 -6.25
CA PHE A 155 -15.12 14.56 -7.70
C PHE A 155 -14.73 15.96 -8.20
N SER A 156 -15.18 17.02 -7.51
CA SER A 156 -14.77 18.39 -7.82
C SER A 156 -13.29 18.60 -7.55
N PHE A 157 -12.77 18.06 -6.44
CA PHE A 157 -11.33 18.08 -6.13
C PHE A 157 -10.51 17.33 -7.17
N ILE A 158 -10.88 16.10 -7.54
CA ILE A 158 -10.13 15.32 -8.54
C ILE A 158 -10.14 16.00 -9.92
N ARG A 159 -11.26 16.60 -10.31
CA ARG A 159 -11.37 17.34 -11.59
C ARG A 159 -10.50 18.59 -11.59
N ASP A 160 -10.53 19.34 -10.49
CA ASP A 160 -9.73 20.55 -10.33
C ASP A 160 -9.19 20.72 -8.91
N PRO A 161 -8.00 20.17 -8.62
CA PRO A 161 -7.44 20.19 -7.26
C PRO A 161 -7.26 21.61 -6.70
N CYS A 162 -6.91 22.56 -7.58
CA CYS A 162 -6.71 23.96 -7.22
C CYS A 162 -7.98 24.69 -6.79
N LEU A 163 -9.18 24.14 -7.05
CA LEU A 163 -10.42 24.66 -6.49
C LEU A 163 -10.38 24.64 -4.95
N TRP A 164 -9.75 23.63 -4.35
CA TRP A 164 -9.62 23.53 -2.91
C TRP A 164 -8.85 24.73 -2.34
N LEU A 165 -7.70 25.07 -2.94
CA LEU A 165 -6.88 26.21 -2.50
C LEU A 165 -7.55 27.57 -2.75
N ARG A 166 -8.33 27.71 -3.83
CA ARG A 166 -9.16 28.91 -4.03
C ARG A 166 -10.24 29.07 -2.97
N LEU A 167 -10.86 27.97 -2.52
CA LEU A 167 -11.80 27.99 -1.40
C LEU A 167 -11.08 28.30 -0.07
N VAL A 168 -9.89 27.76 0.15
CA VAL A 168 -9.04 28.10 1.30
C VAL A 168 -8.80 29.61 1.36
N SER A 169 -8.38 30.22 0.24
CA SER A 169 -8.17 31.66 0.15
C SER A 169 -9.46 32.45 0.37
N ARG A 170 -10.55 32.08 -0.31
CA ARG A 170 -11.83 32.81 -0.24
C ARG A 170 -12.42 32.84 1.17
N TYR A 171 -12.34 31.72 1.89
CA TYR A 171 -12.93 31.58 3.22
C TYR A 171 -11.91 31.79 4.35
N ARG A 172 -10.66 32.14 4.00
CA ARG A 172 -9.53 32.26 4.95
C ARG A 172 -9.44 31.03 5.87
N ALA A 173 -9.43 29.84 5.25
CA ALA A 173 -9.43 28.59 5.99
C ALA A 173 -8.20 28.47 6.89
N THR A 174 -8.38 27.90 8.08
CA THR A 174 -7.32 27.76 9.09
C THR A 174 -6.88 26.31 9.26
N HIS A 175 -7.78 25.34 9.07
CA HIS A 175 -7.51 23.93 9.31
C HIS A 175 -7.88 23.10 8.07
N LEU A 176 -6.95 22.29 7.62
CA LEU A 176 -7.07 21.45 6.43
C LEU A 176 -6.61 20.03 6.76
N GLN A 177 -7.03 19.09 5.92
CA GLN A 177 -6.65 17.70 6.06
C GLN A 177 -6.79 17.00 4.72
N ALA A 178 -5.80 16.20 4.39
CA ALA A 178 -5.78 15.42 3.17
C ALA A 178 -4.78 14.26 3.31
N PRO A 179 -4.94 13.18 2.54
CA PRO A 179 -3.88 12.17 2.39
C PRO A 179 -2.69 12.70 1.57
N ASN A 180 -1.52 12.07 1.73
CA ASN A 180 -0.26 12.48 1.11
C ASN A 180 -0.38 12.70 -0.42
N PHE A 181 -1.12 11.85 -1.12
CA PHE A 181 -1.33 11.94 -2.57
C PHE A 181 -1.93 13.29 -2.99
N ALA A 182 -2.75 13.90 -2.14
CA ALA A 182 -3.41 15.17 -2.45
C ALA A 182 -2.41 16.32 -2.51
N TYR A 183 -1.43 16.33 -1.59
CA TYR A 183 -0.33 17.30 -1.59
C TYR A 183 0.53 17.14 -2.86
N SER A 184 0.87 15.89 -3.20
CA SER A 184 1.61 15.56 -4.42
C SER A 184 0.85 15.99 -5.70
N LEU A 185 -0.47 15.75 -5.74
CA LEU A 185 -1.32 16.17 -6.85
C LEU A 185 -1.43 17.70 -6.98
N LEU A 186 -1.54 18.41 -5.86
CA LEU A 186 -1.57 19.88 -5.84
C LEU A 186 -0.25 20.46 -6.34
N ALA A 187 0.89 19.97 -5.85
CA ALA A 187 2.20 20.43 -6.29
C ALA A 187 2.36 20.30 -7.81
N ARG A 188 1.96 19.16 -8.39
CA ARG A 188 1.97 18.92 -9.85
C ARG A 188 1.00 19.77 -10.67
N LYS A 189 -0.02 20.37 -10.04
CA LYS A 189 -1.07 21.18 -10.69
C LYS A 189 -1.01 22.65 -10.30
N SER A 190 0.06 23.06 -9.62
CA SER A 190 0.27 24.43 -9.13
C SER A 190 0.26 25.47 -10.24
N ASP A 191 0.68 25.09 -11.46
CA ASP A 191 0.64 25.91 -12.66
C ASP A 191 -0.77 26.48 -12.95
N ARG A 192 -1.83 25.78 -12.54
CA ARG A 192 -3.22 26.24 -12.74
C ARG A 192 -3.56 27.50 -11.95
N LEU A 193 -2.81 27.81 -10.89
CA LEU A 193 -2.98 29.03 -10.10
C LEU A 193 -2.21 30.23 -10.66
N THR A 194 -1.19 29.99 -11.50
CA THR A 194 -0.32 31.05 -12.04
C THR A 194 -0.62 31.40 -13.51
N ARG A 195 -1.53 30.66 -14.18
CA ARG A 195 -1.87 30.89 -15.58
C ARG A 195 -2.50 32.28 -15.80
N PRO A 196 -1.99 33.06 -16.78
CA PRO A 196 -2.62 34.33 -17.16
C PRO A 196 -4.10 34.13 -17.53
N GLY A 197 -4.99 34.92 -16.93
CA GLY A 197 -6.44 34.85 -17.17
C GLY A 197 -7.26 34.10 -16.12
N ASN A 198 -6.63 33.33 -15.22
CA ASN A 198 -7.27 32.82 -14.00
C ASN A 198 -7.12 33.88 -12.89
N GLY A 199 -7.95 34.93 -12.92
CA GLY A 199 -7.82 36.15 -12.11
C GLY A 199 -8.02 36.04 -10.58
N ASP A 200 -7.85 34.87 -9.97
CA ASP A 200 -7.98 34.71 -8.52
C ASP A 200 -6.60 34.78 -7.86
N HIS A 201 -6.30 35.88 -7.16
CA HIS A 201 -5.18 35.93 -6.23
C HIS A 201 -5.44 34.93 -5.09
N VAL A 202 -4.61 33.90 -4.98
CA VAL A 202 -4.69 32.91 -3.89
C VAL A 202 -3.78 33.34 -2.75
N ASP A 203 -4.37 33.52 -1.58
CA ASP A 203 -3.70 33.81 -0.31
C ASP A 203 -3.92 32.63 0.66
N LEU A 204 -2.83 31.97 1.07
CA LEU A 204 -2.84 30.83 1.99
C LEU A 204 -2.35 31.21 3.40
N SER A 205 -2.13 32.50 3.69
CA SER A 205 -1.58 32.98 4.97
C SER A 205 -2.45 32.69 6.19
N SER A 206 -3.73 32.38 6.00
CA SER A 206 -4.65 32.02 7.09
C SER A 206 -4.46 30.60 7.62
N VAL A 207 -3.76 29.73 6.88
CA VAL A 207 -3.62 28.32 7.24
C VAL A 207 -2.76 28.19 8.49
N ARG A 208 -3.28 27.50 9.50
CA ARG A 208 -2.59 27.21 10.77
C ARG A 208 -2.21 25.74 10.90
N HIS A 209 -3.00 24.85 10.29
CA HIS A 209 -2.81 23.41 10.39
C HIS A 209 -3.26 22.69 9.11
N MET A 210 -2.46 21.75 8.64
CA MET A 210 -2.77 20.83 7.55
C MET A 210 -2.40 19.40 7.93
N ILE A 211 -3.38 18.53 8.19
CA ILE A 211 -3.10 17.12 8.49
C ILE A 211 -2.66 16.40 7.21
N ASP A 212 -1.51 15.72 7.27
CA ASP A 212 -1.11 14.70 6.30
C ASP A 212 -1.12 13.32 6.98
N GLY A 213 -1.85 12.36 6.41
CA GLY A 213 -1.99 11.04 7.02
C GLY A 213 -2.85 10.08 6.22
N ALA A 214 -3.27 9.01 6.91
CA ALA A 214 -3.99 7.87 6.36
C ALA A 214 -3.16 6.96 5.42
N GLU A 215 -2.02 7.40 4.90
CA GLU A 215 -1.11 6.59 4.08
C GLU A 215 0.35 6.91 4.42
N PRO A 216 1.34 6.11 3.96
CA PRO A 216 2.75 6.41 4.19
C PRO A 216 3.09 7.82 3.71
N ILE A 217 3.69 8.60 4.60
CA ILE A 217 4.02 10.00 4.36
C ILE A 217 5.39 10.07 3.69
N GLN A 218 5.45 10.74 2.54
CA GLN A 218 6.69 10.95 1.78
C GLN A 218 7.21 12.37 2.03
N GLY A 219 8.45 12.51 2.51
CA GLY A 219 9.05 13.81 2.79
C GLY A 219 9.16 14.68 1.53
N GLU A 220 9.55 14.10 0.40
CA GLU A 220 9.64 14.79 -0.89
C GLU A 220 8.29 15.37 -1.37
N THR A 221 7.17 14.71 -1.03
CA THR A 221 5.83 15.25 -1.31
C THR A 221 5.57 16.54 -0.53
N ILE A 222 5.96 16.58 0.75
CA ILE A 222 5.83 17.76 1.60
C ILE A 222 6.73 18.89 1.07
N ASP A 223 7.97 18.57 0.71
CA ASP A 223 8.92 19.54 0.16
C ASP A 223 8.42 20.15 -1.15
N SER A 224 7.94 19.30 -2.07
CA SER A 224 7.34 19.74 -3.33
C SER A 224 6.09 20.61 -3.12
N PHE A 225 5.28 20.29 -2.11
CA PHE A 225 4.11 21.10 -1.75
C PHE A 225 4.53 22.49 -1.24
N TYR A 226 5.48 22.57 -0.30
CA TYR A 226 5.96 23.88 0.17
C TYR A 226 6.63 24.68 -0.94
N ARG A 227 7.46 24.08 -1.80
CA ARG A 227 8.06 24.77 -2.96
C ARG A 227 6.98 25.37 -3.86
N ALA A 228 5.88 24.66 -4.08
CA ALA A 228 4.79 25.13 -4.92
C ALA A 228 3.93 26.23 -4.26
N PHE A 229 3.71 26.17 -2.94
CA PHE A 229 2.68 26.98 -2.28
C PHE A 229 3.17 28.05 -1.30
N SER A 230 4.45 28.04 -0.90
CA SER A 230 5.05 29.13 -0.14
C SER A 230 4.93 30.50 -0.84
N PRO A 231 5.07 30.61 -2.19
CA PRO A 231 4.84 31.88 -2.90
C PRO A 231 3.42 32.44 -2.78
N PHE A 232 2.44 31.61 -2.40
CA PHE A 232 1.06 32.01 -2.16
C PHE A 232 0.79 32.34 -0.67
N GLY A 233 1.84 32.49 0.14
CA GLY A 233 1.73 32.85 1.56
C GLY A 233 1.47 31.70 2.50
N LEU A 234 1.60 30.44 2.06
CA LEU A 234 1.46 29.28 2.95
C LEU A 234 2.53 29.34 4.06
N PRO A 235 2.14 29.35 5.35
CA PRO A 235 3.13 29.41 6.43
C PRO A 235 3.96 28.12 6.52
N ALA A 236 5.21 28.26 6.97
CA ALA A 236 6.06 27.10 7.22
C ALA A 236 5.49 26.22 8.34
N ASP A 237 5.84 24.94 8.32
CA ASP A 237 5.49 23.95 9.34
C ASP A 237 3.98 23.77 9.62
N VAL A 238 3.08 24.16 8.70
CA VAL A 238 1.64 23.91 8.86
C VAL A 238 1.23 22.49 8.48
N VAL A 239 1.95 21.84 7.59
CA VAL A 239 1.76 20.41 7.24
C VAL A 239 2.26 19.54 8.39
N LYS A 240 1.34 18.76 8.98
CA LYS A 240 1.55 17.94 10.16
C LYS A 240 1.31 16.47 9.84
N PRO A 241 2.38 15.67 9.70
CA PRO A 241 2.32 14.22 9.71
C PRO A 241 1.52 13.69 10.91
N THR A 242 0.60 12.77 10.65
CA THR A 242 -0.38 12.28 11.63
C THR A 242 -0.67 10.80 11.44
N TYR A 243 -0.72 10.05 12.54
CA TYR A 243 -1.14 8.65 12.58
C TYR A 243 -2.54 8.50 13.17
N GLY A 244 -3.31 7.59 12.56
CA GLY A 244 -4.72 7.45 12.82
C GLY A 244 -5.35 6.28 12.09
N LEU A 245 -6.42 5.74 12.67
CA LEU A 245 -7.18 4.60 12.15
C LEU A 245 -8.61 4.58 12.75
N ALA A 246 -9.54 3.99 12.01
CA ALA A 246 -10.95 3.88 12.40
C ALA A 246 -11.14 3.17 13.74
N GLU A 247 -10.36 2.12 14.00
CA GLU A 247 -10.40 1.35 15.26
C GLU A 247 -10.02 2.16 16.50
N HIS A 248 -9.35 3.29 16.32
CA HIS A 248 -9.07 4.28 17.37
C HIS A 248 -9.85 5.58 17.14
N THR A 249 -11.08 5.46 16.61
CA THR A 249 -11.96 6.55 16.21
C THR A 249 -11.46 7.30 14.97
N VAL A 250 -10.32 8.00 15.06
CA VAL A 250 -9.60 8.51 13.89
C VAL A 250 -8.16 8.92 14.25
N TYR A 251 -7.92 9.61 15.36
CA TYR A 251 -6.62 10.22 15.68
C TYR A 251 -5.89 9.48 16.80
N VAL A 252 -4.58 9.27 16.64
CA VAL A 252 -3.70 8.72 17.69
C VAL A 252 -2.68 9.77 18.10
N CYS A 253 -1.87 10.25 17.15
CA CYS A 253 -0.86 11.28 17.35
C CYS A 253 -0.61 12.06 16.05
N GLY A 254 -0.03 13.24 16.17
CA GLY A 254 0.20 14.13 15.04
C GLY A 254 1.24 15.20 15.35
N GLY A 255 1.55 16.00 14.33
CA GLY A 255 2.52 17.08 14.46
C GLY A 255 3.97 16.59 14.42
N GLY A 256 4.22 15.45 13.77
CA GLY A 256 5.57 14.93 13.61
C GLY A 256 6.52 15.91 12.93
N LYS A 257 7.75 15.94 13.42
CA LYS A 257 8.78 16.90 12.97
C LYS A 257 10.02 16.20 12.44
N GLN A 258 10.24 14.97 12.86
CA GLN A 258 11.43 14.22 12.51
C GLN A 258 11.29 13.58 11.12
N ARG A 259 12.33 13.75 10.30
CA ARG A 259 12.56 13.02 9.06
C ARG A 259 13.91 12.36 9.21
N LEU A 260 13.91 11.03 9.23
CA LEU A 260 15.11 10.25 9.52
C LEU A 260 15.44 9.36 8.33
N TRP A 261 16.73 9.21 8.07
CA TRP A 261 17.24 8.21 7.16
C TRP A 261 17.59 6.97 7.97
N VAL A 262 17.10 5.82 7.54
CA VAL A 262 17.37 4.53 8.19
C VAL A 262 18.05 3.58 7.23
N ASP A 263 18.89 2.69 7.78
CA ASP A 263 19.47 1.56 7.06
C ASP A 263 18.33 0.65 6.57
N LYS A 264 18.17 0.59 5.25
CA LYS A 264 17.08 -0.15 4.61
C LYS A 264 17.22 -1.65 4.86
N ARG A 265 18.44 -2.20 4.86
CA ARG A 265 18.65 -3.63 5.07
C ARG A 265 18.33 -4.03 6.51
N ALA A 266 18.74 -3.23 7.48
CA ALA A 266 18.39 -3.45 8.89
C ALA A 266 16.87 -3.42 9.11
N LEU A 267 16.17 -2.51 8.42
CA LEU A 267 14.70 -2.40 8.47
C LEU A 267 14.01 -3.63 7.85
N GLU A 268 14.52 -4.14 6.73
CA GLU A 268 13.92 -5.22 5.93
C GLU A 268 14.26 -6.63 6.43
N SER A 269 15.45 -6.85 6.96
CA SER A 269 15.94 -8.19 7.36
C SER A 269 15.95 -8.40 8.86
N ASP A 270 16.29 -7.36 9.63
CA ASP A 270 16.51 -7.50 11.07
C ASP A 270 15.35 -6.91 11.91
N ASN A 271 14.38 -6.25 11.27
CA ASN A 271 13.33 -5.45 11.92
C ASN A 271 13.91 -4.39 12.88
N VAL A 272 15.04 -3.77 12.50
CA VAL A 272 15.75 -2.76 13.30
C VAL A 272 15.60 -1.39 12.65
N PHE A 273 15.17 -0.41 13.44
CA PHE A 273 15.14 1.00 13.05
C PHE A 273 16.49 1.65 13.35
N ARG A 274 17.46 1.44 12.46
CA ARG A 274 18.81 1.99 12.59
C ARG A 274 18.92 3.31 11.83
N VAL A 275 18.92 4.42 12.56
CA VAL A 275 19.13 5.76 11.99
C VAL A 275 20.58 5.90 11.51
N VAL A 276 20.75 6.48 10.33
CA VAL A 276 22.04 6.72 9.67
C VAL A 276 22.05 8.12 9.04
N GLU A 277 23.25 8.67 8.85
CA GLU A 277 23.43 9.86 8.02
C GLU A 277 23.38 9.46 6.55
N LYS A 278 22.56 10.13 5.74
CA LYS A 278 22.32 9.75 4.34
C LYS A 278 23.61 9.73 3.52
N GLU A 279 24.46 10.73 3.71
CA GLU A 279 25.68 10.95 2.93
C GLU A 279 26.79 9.94 3.28
N ASN A 280 26.74 9.36 4.49
CA ASN A 280 27.77 8.46 5.00
C ASN A 280 27.31 6.99 5.09
N ALA A 281 26.12 6.68 4.57
CA ALA A 281 25.57 5.34 4.68
C ALA A 281 26.37 4.35 3.81
N ALA A 282 26.78 3.23 4.42
CA ALA A 282 27.51 2.16 3.72
C ALA A 282 26.62 1.33 2.77
N GLY A 283 25.32 1.57 2.75
CA GLY A 283 24.33 0.80 2.00
C GLY A 283 23.06 1.60 1.72
N PRO A 284 22.03 0.95 1.16
CA PRO A 284 20.78 1.62 0.80
C PRO A 284 20.08 2.16 2.05
N VAL A 285 19.49 3.35 1.91
CA VAL A 285 18.79 4.05 2.98
C VAL A 285 17.35 4.36 2.60
N LYS A 286 16.50 4.48 3.61
CA LYS A 286 15.09 4.85 3.46
C LYS A 286 14.79 6.07 4.33
N GLU A 287 14.10 7.05 3.76
CA GLU A 287 13.52 8.14 4.55
C GLU A 287 12.23 7.65 5.23
N ILE A 288 12.08 7.90 6.53
CA ILE A 288 10.85 7.66 7.28
C ILE A 288 10.49 8.94 8.04
N VAL A 289 9.22 9.33 7.95
CA VAL A 289 8.68 10.54 8.57
C VAL A 289 7.99 10.17 9.89
N GLY A 290 8.30 10.89 10.96
CA GLY A 290 7.63 10.75 12.25
C GLY A 290 6.20 11.28 12.18
N CYS A 291 5.28 10.60 12.86
CA CYS A 291 3.85 10.92 12.93
C CYS A 291 3.47 11.68 14.21
N GLY A 292 4.46 12.20 14.93
CA GLY A 292 4.26 12.93 16.19
C GLY A 292 4.33 12.03 17.42
N VAL A 293 4.06 12.64 18.58
CA VAL A 293 4.23 12.03 19.90
C VAL A 293 2.87 11.58 20.44
N PRO A 294 2.63 10.27 20.65
CA PRO A 294 1.49 9.81 21.45
C PRO A 294 1.61 10.33 22.88
N SER A 295 0.56 10.98 23.40
CA SER A 295 0.59 11.55 24.75
C SER A 295 -0.36 10.82 25.70
N ARG A 296 0.21 9.93 26.53
CA ARG A 296 -0.49 9.34 27.68
C ARG A 296 -0.84 10.38 28.73
N ARG A 297 0.03 11.37 28.94
CA ARG A 297 -0.14 12.41 29.97
C ARG A 297 -1.29 13.36 29.65
N ASP A 298 -1.36 13.84 28.41
CA ASP A 298 -2.32 14.89 28.05
C ASP A 298 -3.65 14.30 27.58
N TYR A 299 -3.60 13.13 26.94
CA TYR A 299 -4.75 12.54 26.26
C TYR A 299 -5.03 11.08 26.65
N GLY A 300 -4.30 10.49 27.59
CA GLY A 300 -4.53 9.08 27.98
C GLY A 300 -4.29 8.07 26.86
N ILE A 301 -3.57 8.45 25.79
CA ILE A 301 -3.24 7.58 24.66
C ILE A 301 -1.94 6.84 24.98
N ASP A 302 -2.08 5.56 25.34
CA ASP A 302 -0.99 4.66 25.68
C ASP A 302 -0.61 3.85 24.43
N VAL A 303 0.64 3.95 23.98
CA VAL A 303 1.14 3.28 22.77
C VAL A 303 2.37 2.46 23.13
N HIS A 304 2.36 1.20 22.72
CA HIS A 304 3.49 0.29 22.86
C HIS A 304 3.85 -0.34 21.51
N ILE A 305 5.11 -0.73 21.38
CA ILE A 305 5.63 -1.44 20.20
C ILE A 305 5.86 -2.89 20.61
N ILE A 306 5.07 -3.80 20.05
CA ILE A 306 4.94 -5.17 20.57
C ILE A 306 5.48 -6.18 19.58
N ASP A 307 6.16 -7.19 20.09
CA ASP A 307 6.46 -8.40 19.35
C ASP A 307 5.15 -9.21 19.20
N ALA A 308 4.64 -9.30 17.97
CA ALA A 308 3.34 -9.90 17.70
C ALA A 308 3.26 -11.40 18.02
N GLU A 309 4.40 -12.11 18.09
CA GLU A 309 4.46 -13.54 18.41
C GLU A 309 4.46 -13.78 19.92
N THR A 310 5.19 -12.96 20.66
CA THR A 310 5.38 -13.14 22.11
C THR A 310 4.47 -12.29 22.98
N GLY A 311 3.85 -11.24 22.43
CA GLY A 311 3.03 -10.27 23.17
C GLY A 311 3.83 -9.39 24.13
N LYS A 312 5.16 -9.38 24.01
CA LYS A 312 6.07 -8.58 24.84
C LYS A 312 6.42 -7.28 24.16
N GLU A 313 6.66 -6.25 24.96
CA GLU A 313 7.20 -4.99 24.47
C GLU A 313 8.60 -5.17 23.88
N LYS A 314 8.81 -4.56 22.72
CA LYS A 314 10.09 -4.52 22.02
C LYS A 314 11.02 -3.51 22.70
N GLN A 315 12.33 -3.77 22.59
CA GLN A 315 13.35 -2.81 23.00
C GLN A 315 13.33 -1.58 22.10
N ASP A 316 13.78 -0.43 22.62
CA ASP A 316 13.92 0.81 21.86
C ASP A 316 14.66 0.60 20.54
N GLY A 317 14.12 1.17 19.46
CA GLY A 317 14.68 1.04 18.11
C GLY A 317 14.37 -0.28 17.39
N MET A 318 13.67 -1.22 18.02
CA MET A 318 13.16 -2.42 17.35
C MET A 318 11.76 -2.15 16.79
N ILE A 319 11.49 -2.69 15.61
CA ILE A 319 10.17 -2.60 14.98
C ILE A 319 9.26 -3.68 15.55
N GLY A 320 8.00 -3.32 15.80
CA GLY A 320 6.96 -4.23 16.25
C GLY A 320 5.58 -3.75 15.83
N GLU A 321 4.56 -4.52 16.20
CA GLU A 321 3.17 -4.13 16.02
C GLU A 321 2.82 -2.98 16.97
N ILE A 322 2.17 -1.94 16.46
CA ILE A 322 1.70 -0.81 17.27
C ILE A 322 0.45 -1.26 18.03
N TRP A 323 0.50 -1.24 19.36
CA TRP A 323 -0.64 -1.51 20.23
C TRP A 323 -1.08 -0.24 20.96
N ILE A 324 -2.39 -0.02 21.06
CA ILE A 324 -2.94 1.25 21.56
C ILE A 324 -4.02 1.03 22.62
N SER A 325 -3.95 1.74 23.74
CA SER A 325 -5.03 1.80 24.73
C SER A 325 -5.39 3.25 25.04
N SER A 326 -6.68 3.59 24.94
CA SER A 326 -7.24 4.88 25.34
C SER A 326 -8.78 4.82 25.31
N ASP A 327 -9.44 5.88 25.79
CA ASP A 327 -10.89 6.05 25.65
C ASP A 327 -11.35 6.29 24.20
N SER A 328 -10.45 6.56 23.25
CA SER A 328 -10.76 6.60 21.81
C SER A 328 -10.77 5.24 21.13
N LYS A 329 -10.34 4.18 21.82
CA LYS A 329 -10.38 2.80 21.31
C LYS A 329 -11.83 2.36 21.13
N ALA A 330 -12.18 1.94 19.92
CA ALA A 330 -13.54 1.48 19.59
C ALA A 330 -13.94 0.23 20.38
N GLN A 331 -15.24 -0.06 20.42
CA GLN A 331 -15.79 -1.18 21.21
C GLN A 331 -15.56 -2.55 20.55
N GLY A 332 -15.20 -2.57 19.27
CA GLY A 332 -15.07 -3.77 18.47
C GLY A 332 -15.56 -3.58 17.04
N TYR A 333 -15.69 -4.69 16.31
CA TYR A 333 -16.38 -4.75 15.03
C TYR A 333 -17.83 -5.21 15.23
N PHE A 334 -18.75 -4.66 14.43
CA PHE A 334 -20.18 -4.94 14.51
C PHE A 334 -20.53 -6.34 13.99
N GLY A 335 -21.48 -7.00 14.67
CA GLY A 335 -22.01 -8.32 14.31
C GLY A 335 -21.49 -9.43 15.22
N GLU A 336 -22.34 -10.44 15.50
CA GLU A 336 -21.95 -11.60 16.32
C GLU A 336 -20.85 -12.41 15.63
N GLU A 337 -20.89 -12.47 14.30
CA GLU A 337 -19.88 -13.11 13.46
C GLU A 337 -18.49 -12.48 13.60
N MET A 338 -18.40 -11.25 14.11
CA MET A 338 -17.15 -10.53 14.33
C MET A 338 -16.68 -10.58 15.78
N ARG A 339 -17.36 -11.31 16.67
CA ARG A 339 -17.06 -11.32 18.12
C ARG A 339 -15.65 -11.79 18.44
N GLU A 340 -15.22 -12.90 17.85
CA GLU A 340 -13.88 -13.46 18.06
C GLU A 340 -12.81 -12.52 17.50
N VAL A 341 -12.99 -12.05 16.27
CA VAL A 341 -12.10 -11.07 15.63
C VAL A 341 -12.02 -9.77 16.42
N SER A 342 -13.12 -9.35 17.05
CA SER A 342 -13.15 -8.17 17.91
C SER A 342 -12.41 -8.39 19.22
N ALA A 343 -12.57 -9.57 19.84
CA ALA A 343 -11.84 -9.90 21.05
C ALA A 343 -10.33 -9.94 20.78
N GLU A 344 -9.91 -10.61 19.70
CA GLU A 344 -8.51 -10.68 19.29
C GLU A 344 -7.92 -9.29 19.01
N ALA A 345 -8.66 -8.42 18.31
CA ALA A 345 -8.15 -7.11 17.93
C ALA A 345 -8.18 -6.07 19.05
N PHE A 346 -9.22 -6.03 19.91
CA PHE A 346 -9.45 -4.92 20.84
C PHE A 346 -9.16 -5.24 22.32
N ARG A 347 -8.89 -6.51 22.62
CA ARG A 347 -8.71 -7.01 23.98
C ARG A 347 -7.36 -7.70 24.17
N ALA A 348 -6.34 -7.24 23.46
CA ALA A 348 -4.99 -7.76 23.64
C ALA A 348 -4.44 -7.34 25.01
N GLU A 349 -3.77 -8.27 25.68
CA GLU A 349 -3.17 -8.07 27.00
C GLU A 349 -1.66 -7.99 26.84
N LEU A 350 -1.05 -6.94 27.39
CA LEU A 350 0.39 -6.77 27.35
C LEU A 350 1.05 -7.69 28.38
N VAL A 351 2.01 -8.51 27.94
CA VAL A 351 2.74 -9.41 28.84
C VAL A 351 3.54 -8.59 29.85
N GLY A 352 3.25 -8.79 31.13
CA GLY A 352 3.90 -8.07 32.23
C GLY A 352 3.17 -6.79 32.65
N ASP A 353 2.03 -6.46 32.04
CA ASP A 353 1.19 -5.36 32.50
C ASP A 353 0.50 -5.71 33.84
N THR A 354 0.65 -4.82 34.81
CA THR A 354 0.03 -4.93 36.13
C THR A 354 -1.24 -4.09 36.25
N GLU A 355 -1.51 -3.19 35.30
CA GLU A 355 -2.69 -2.32 35.30
C GLU A 355 -3.94 -3.02 34.73
N GLY A 356 -3.78 -4.16 34.05
CA GLY A 356 -4.87 -4.94 33.48
C GLY A 356 -5.53 -4.24 32.28
N LYS A 357 -4.76 -3.42 31.55
CA LYS A 357 -5.26 -2.69 30.39
C LYS A 357 -5.43 -3.61 29.19
N LEU A 358 -6.45 -3.29 28.41
CA LEU A 358 -6.70 -3.93 27.14
C LEU A 358 -6.26 -3.02 26.00
N TYR A 359 -5.56 -3.59 25.04
CA TYR A 359 -4.98 -2.88 23.91
C TYR A 359 -5.65 -3.27 22.59
N LEU A 360 -5.68 -2.31 21.67
CA LEU A 360 -5.99 -2.49 20.26
C LEU A 360 -4.72 -2.91 19.52
N LYS A 361 -4.76 -4.06 18.85
CA LYS A 361 -3.80 -4.50 17.85
C LYS A 361 -4.10 -3.79 16.52
N THR A 362 -3.24 -2.87 16.11
CA THR A 362 -3.49 -2.08 14.89
C THR A 362 -3.22 -2.86 13.60
N GLY A 363 -2.36 -3.88 13.65
CA GLY A 363 -1.79 -4.55 12.47
C GLY A 363 -0.79 -3.70 11.68
N ASP A 364 -0.42 -2.52 12.18
CA ASP A 364 0.61 -1.65 11.63
C ASP A 364 1.94 -1.87 12.36
N LEU A 365 3.03 -1.88 11.59
CA LEU A 365 4.40 -1.97 12.10
C LEU A 365 4.96 -0.58 12.34
N GLY A 366 5.57 -0.36 13.49
CA GLY A 366 6.20 0.91 13.81
C GLY A 366 7.25 0.81 14.91
N VAL A 367 7.77 1.97 15.27
CA VAL A 367 8.76 2.15 16.34
C VAL A 367 8.53 3.50 17.02
N LEU A 368 8.78 3.57 18.33
CA LEU A 368 8.94 4.83 19.05
C LEU A 368 10.42 5.18 19.06
N TYR A 369 10.78 6.32 18.48
CA TYR A 369 12.16 6.81 18.43
C TYR A 369 12.17 8.30 18.75
N ASN A 370 13.01 8.72 19.70
CA ASN A 370 13.01 10.10 20.22
C ASN A 370 11.60 10.62 20.56
N GLN A 371 10.77 9.76 21.17
CA GLN A 371 9.36 10.00 21.54
C GLN A 371 8.36 10.13 20.38
N GLU A 372 8.80 10.22 19.11
CA GLU A 372 7.88 10.21 17.97
C GLU A 372 7.60 8.77 17.50
N LEU A 373 6.37 8.55 17.05
CA LEU A 373 5.95 7.31 16.42
C LEU A 373 6.31 7.35 14.93
N PHE A 374 7.05 6.35 14.45
CA PHE A 374 7.32 6.14 13.05
C PHE A 374 6.57 4.89 12.56
N VAL A 375 5.78 5.05 11.50
CA VAL A 375 5.04 3.93 10.89
C VAL A 375 5.87 3.35 9.75
N CYS A 376 6.31 2.12 9.90
CA CYS A 376 7.21 1.45 8.96
C CYS A 376 6.44 0.73 7.84
N GLY A 377 5.27 0.16 8.16
CA GLY A 377 4.43 -0.54 7.19
C GLY A 377 3.23 -1.21 7.82
N ARG A 378 2.57 -2.10 7.08
CA ARG A 378 1.41 -2.87 7.54
C ARG A 378 1.69 -4.35 7.42
N MET A 379 1.49 -5.11 8.49
CA MET A 379 1.88 -6.53 8.56
C MET A 379 1.29 -7.36 7.42
N LYS A 380 0.00 -7.16 7.11
CA LYS A 380 -0.71 -7.92 6.07
C LYS A 380 -0.36 -7.53 4.63
N ASP A 381 0.28 -6.38 4.43
CA ASP A 381 0.69 -5.91 3.11
C ASP A 381 2.16 -6.26 2.84
N LEU A 382 2.93 -6.66 3.85
CA LEU A 382 4.36 -6.93 3.72
C LEU A 382 4.63 -8.04 2.70
N VAL A 383 5.49 -7.77 1.72
CA VAL A 383 5.94 -8.77 0.76
C VAL A 383 7.14 -9.48 1.34
N ILE A 384 7.01 -10.78 1.63
CA ILE A 384 8.09 -11.58 2.20
C ILE A 384 8.61 -12.52 1.11
N ILE A 385 9.84 -12.31 0.67
CA ILE A 385 10.47 -13.13 -0.36
C ILE A 385 11.83 -13.58 0.15
N ARG A 386 12.05 -14.90 0.20
CA ARG A 386 13.31 -15.52 0.67
C ARG A 386 13.76 -15.00 2.04
N GLY A 387 12.81 -14.84 2.96
CA GLY A 387 13.07 -14.39 4.34
C GLY A 387 13.36 -12.90 4.50
N ARG A 388 13.26 -12.09 3.44
CA ARG A 388 13.40 -10.63 3.52
C ARG A 388 12.04 -9.93 3.38
N ASN A 389 11.82 -8.93 4.22
CA ASN A 389 10.64 -8.10 4.15
C ASN A 389 10.84 -7.01 3.10
N HIS A 390 9.88 -6.83 2.20
CA HIS A 390 9.84 -5.75 1.24
C HIS A 390 8.53 -4.98 1.42
N TYR A 391 8.65 -3.68 1.62
CA TYR A 391 7.50 -2.80 1.77
C TYR A 391 6.94 -2.47 0.38
N PRO A 392 5.70 -2.87 0.04
CA PRO A 392 5.17 -2.69 -1.31
C PRO A 392 5.22 -1.26 -1.81
N GLN A 393 4.95 -0.29 -0.92
CA GLN A 393 4.96 1.13 -1.27
C GLN A 393 6.33 1.62 -1.77
N ASP A 394 7.42 1.00 -1.32
CA ASP A 394 8.77 1.36 -1.77
C ASP A 394 9.02 0.82 -3.19
N ILE A 395 8.56 -0.41 -3.46
CA ILE A 395 8.61 -1.03 -4.81
C ILE A 395 7.75 -0.23 -5.78
N GLU A 396 6.53 0.12 -5.36
CA GLU A 396 5.57 0.92 -6.13
C GLU A 396 6.15 2.30 -6.45
N ALA A 397 6.79 2.98 -5.48
CA ALA A 397 7.43 4.27 -5.71
C ALA A 397 8.54 4.21 -6.77
N THR A 398 9.36 3.16 -6.78
CA THR A 398 10.37 2.95 -7.83
C THR A 398 9.74 2.76 -9.20
N ALA A 399 8.67 1.95 -9.29
CA ALA A 399 7.95 1.78 -10.56
C ALA A 399 7.28 3.08 -11.01
N GLU A 400 6.69 3.85 -10.10
CA GLU A 400 6.01 5.13 -10.42
C GLU A 400 6.97 6.25 -10.83
N GLY A 401 8.29 6.04 -10.69
CA GLY A 401 9.32 6.94 -11.23
C GLY A 401 9.37 6.98 -12.77
N PHE A 402 8.78 6.00 -13.45
CA PHE A 402 8.70 5.97 -14.91
C PHE A 402 7.55 6.86 -15.42
N GLU A 403 7.85 7.80 -16.32
CA GLU A 403 6.89 8.80 -16.79
C GLU A 403 5.69 8.18 -17.52
N GLU A 404 5.87 7.01 -18.13
CA GLU A 404 4.85 6.27 -18.85
C GLU A 404 3.75 5.71 -17.93
N LEU A 405 4.06 5.53 -16.64
CA LEU A 405 3.10 5.05 -15.65
C LEU A 405 2.26 6.19 -15.07
N ARG A 406 1.03 5.86 -14.69
CA ARG A 406 0.16 6.80 -13.98
C ARG A 406 0.55 6.82 -12.49
N PRO A 407 0.90 8.00 -11.92
CA PRO A 407 1.26 8.10 -10.50
C PRO A 407 0.08 7.71 -9.59
N GLY A 408 0.37 7.03 -8.49
CA GLY A 408 -0.62 6.45 -7.58
C GLY A 408 -1.47 5.35 -8.21
N CYS A 409 -0.99 4.68 -9.25
CA CYS A 409 -1.64 3.57 -9.95
C CYS A 409 -0.66 2.42 -10.23
N CYS A 410 0.17 2.07 -9.23
CA CYS A 410 1.01 0.87 -9.23
C CYS A 410 0.77 0.04 -7.97
N ALA A 411 0.61 -1.28 -8.09
CA ALA A 411 0.48 -2.19 -6.95
C ALA A 411 1.57 -3.28 -6.99
N ALA A 412 2.28 -3.45 -5.88
CA ALA A 412 3.21 -4.54 -5.66
C ALA A 412 2.64 -5.53 -4.63
N PHE A 413 2.78 -6.82 -4.89
CA PHE A 413 2.36 -7.87 -3.96
C PHE A 413 3.06 -9.19 -4.28
N SER A 414 3.14 -10.06 -3.28
CA SER A 414 3.62 -11.42 -3.47
C SER A 414 2.55 -12.28 -4.13
N TYR A 415 2.93 -13.30 -4.89
CA TYR A 415 2.04 -14.32 -5.42
C TYR A 415 2.78 -15.65 -5.56
N VAL A 416 2.04 -16.76 -5.52
CA VAL A 416 2.55 -18.09 -5.86
C VAL A 416 2.20 -18.34 -7.33
N ALA A 417 3.21 -18.68 -8.14
CA ALA A 417 3.02 -19.02 -9.54
C ALA A 417 2.46 -20.45 -9.67
N ASP A 418 1.58 -20.67 -10.65
CA ASP A 418 1.06 -22.01 -10.94
C ASP A 418 2.23 -22.97 -11.27
N GLY A 419 2.24 -24.15 -10.65
CA GLY A 419 3.28 -25.18 -10.88
C GLY A 419 4.61 -24.97 -10.14
N SER A 420 4.69 -24.06 -9.16
CA SER A 420 5.87 -23.87 -8.29
C SER A 420 5.68 -24.46 -6.90
N ASP A 421 6.78 -24.81 -6.21
CA ASP A 421 6.84 -25.37 -4.84
C ASP A 421 6.43 -24.35 -3.75
N ASP A 422 5.28 -23.70 -3.91
CA ASP A 422 4.76 -22.65 -3.01
C ASP A 422 5.72 -21.46 -2.76
N GLU A 423 6.71 -21.24 -3.64
CA GLU A 423 7.64 -20.10 -3.53
C GLU A 423 6.89 -18.78 -3.82
N GLU A 424 6.84 -17.88 -2.83
CA GLU A 424 6.32 -16.53 -3.00
C GLU A 424 7.24 -15.70 -3.92
N LYS A 425 6.66 -15.17 -5.00
CA LYS A 425 7.33 -14.35 -6.02
C LYS A 425 6.74 -12.94 -6.05
N LEU A 426 7.49 -11.97 -6.58
CA LEU A 426 7.03 -10.58 -6.66
C LEU A 426 6.29 -10.30 -7.98
N ALA A 427 5.08 -9.77 -7.88
CA ALA A 427 4.35 -9.18 -8.99
C ALA A 427 4.24 -7.66 -8.84
N VAL A 428 4.35 -6.95 -9.96
CA VAL A 428 4.09 -5.53 -10.09
C VAL A 428 3.04 -5.33 -11.17
N VAL A 429 1.97 -4.61 -10.84
CA VAL A 429 0.94 -4.24 -11.81
C VAL A 429 0.79 -2.73 -11.84
N ALA A 430 0.74 -2.13 -13.03
CA ALA A 430 0.72 -0.66 -13.16
C ALA A 430 -0.14 -0.19 -14.33
N GLU A 431 -0.84 0.93 -14.14
CA GLU A 431 -1.60 1.56 -15.24
C GLU A 431 -0.70 2.44 -16.12
N LEU A 432 -0.78 2.23 -17.43
CA LEU A 432 -0.14 3.12 -18.41
C LEU A 432 -0.90 4.43 -18.55
N ARG A 433 -0.18 5.51 -18.86
CA ARG A 433 -0.79 6.77 -19.30
C ARG A 433 -1.40 6.64 -20.69
N ASP A 434 -0.65 6.02 -21.59
CA ASP A 434 -1.07 5.74 -22.96
C ASP A 434 -0.98 4.23 -23.25
N PRO A 435 -2.12 3.52 -23.26
CA PRO A 435 -2.17 2.10 -23.64
C PRO A 435 -1.61 1.79 -25.04
N ALA A 436 -1.59 2.77 -25.94
CA ALA A 436 -1.13 2.58 -27.31
C ALA A 436 0.41 2.59 -27.45
N MET A 437 1.16 2.93 -26.39
CA MET A 437 2.63 3.00 -26.45
C MET A 437 3.27 1.71 -26.97
N ILE A 438 4.28 1.77 -27.83
CA ILE A 438 4.83 0.56 -28.47
C ILE A 438 5.90 -0.13 -27.60
N SER A 439 6.64 0.63 -26.78
CA SER A 439 7.80 0.20 -25.99
C SER A 439 7.46 -0.57 -24.68
N LYS A 440 6.35 -1.31 -24.65
CA LYS A 440 5.86 -1.99 -23.43
C LYS A 440 6.84 -3.03 -22.87
N ALA A 441 7.47 -3.81 -23.75
CA ALA A 441 8.46 -4.81 -23.37
C ALA A 441 9.67 -4.16 -22.68
N SER A 442 10.25 -3.13 -23.32
CA SER A 442 11.39 -2.38 -22.77
C SER A 442 11.04 -1.69 -21.45
N LEU A 443 9.83 -1.16 -21.31
CA LEU A 443 9.36 -0.58 -20.05
C LEU A 443 9.32 -1.63 -18.93
N CYS A 444 8.80 -2.84 -19.18
CA CYS A 444 8.81 -3.92 -18.20
C CYS A 444 10.25 -4.29 -17.78
N VAL A 445 11.17 -4.43 -18.73
CA VAL A 445 12.60 -4.71 -18.43
C VAL A 445 13.21 -3.61 -17.56
N ASN A 446 12.95 -2.34 -17.89
CA ASN A 446 13.46 -1.21 -17.13
C ASN A 446 12.88 -1.16 -15.70
N ILE A 447 11.58 -1.41 -15.54
CA ILE A 447 10.93 -1.48 -14.22
C ILE A 447 11.55 -2.59 -13.39
N ARG A 448 11.71 -3.81 -13.95
CA ARG A 448 12.31 -4.95 -13.26
C ARG A 448 13.74 -4.65 -12.84
N SER A 449 14.53 -4.06 -13.73
CA SER A 449 15.93 -3.71 -13.48
C SER A 449 16.06 -2.64 -12.40
N ALA A 450 15.21 -1.61 -12.44
CA ALA A 450 15.18 -0.57 -11.41
C ALA A 450 14.81 -1.15 -10.04
N ILE A 451 13.80 -2.03 -9.98
CA ILE A 451 13.38 -2.64 -8.71
C ILE A 451 14.45 -3.60 -8.17
N ALA A 452 15.05 -4.43 -9.04
CA ALA A 452 16.12 -5.34 -8.64
C ALA A 452 17.32 -4.56 -8.08
N ARG A 453 17.72 -3.47 -8.74
CA ARG A 453 18.82 -2.62 -8.28
C ARG A 453 18.53 -1.91 -6.95
N GLU A 454 17.33 -1.37 -6.80
CA GLU A 454 16.96 -0.54 -5.65
C GLU A 454 16.57 -1.36 -4.40
N HIS A 455 15.91 -2.49 -4.60
CA HIS A 455 15.30 -3.29 -3.52
C HIS A 455 15.98 -4.65 -3.33
N GLY A 456 16.84 -5.06 -4.27
CA GLY A 456 17.51 -6.36 -4.23
C GLY A 456 16.53 -7.53 -4.28
N VAL A 457 15.43 -7.38 -5.03
CA VAL A 457 14.38 -8.39 -5.23
C VAL A 457 14.02 -8.51 -6.70
N LYS A 458 13.92 -9.74 -7.19
CA LYS A 458 13.52 -10.03 -8.57
C LYS A 458 12.00 -9.92 -8.69
N VAL A 459 11.53 -9.08 -9.61
CA VAL A 459 10.12 -9.05 -10.04
C VAL A 459 9.93 -10.15 -11.08
N THR A 460 9.09 -11.14 -10.80
CA THR A 460 8.82 -12.25 -11.73
C THR A 460 7.71 -11.91 -12.74
N LEU A 461 6.78 -11.04 -12.34
CA LEU A 461 5.62 -10.65 -13.14
C LEU A 461 5.45 -9.14 -13.17
N VAL A 462 5.45 -8.56 -14.37
CA VAL A 462 5.01 -7.19 -14.62
C VAL A 462 3.78 -7.20 -15.53
N VAL A 463 2.68 -6.60 -15.08
CA VAL A 463 1.46 -6.43 -15.88
C VAL A 463 1.16 -4.96 -16.07
N LEU A 464 1.15 -4.53 -17.33
CA LEU A 464 0.76 -3.18 -17.73
C LEU A 464 -0.73 -3.17 -18.04
N LEU A 465 -1.44 -2.25 -17.42
CA LEU A 465 -2.90 -2.17 -17.42
C LEU A 465 -3.40 -0.92 -18.14
N ALA A 466 -4.63 -0.98 -18.64
CA ALA A 466 -5.32 0.20 -19.14
C ALA A 466 -5.66 1.16 -17.98
N PRO A 467 -5.77 2.48 -18.23
CA PRO A 467 -6.26 3.46 -17.28
C PRO A 467 -7.55 3.05 -16.55
N ARG A 468 -7.62 3.27 -15.23
CA ARG A 468 -8.81 3.07 -14.37
C ARG A 468 -9.17 1.60 -14.13
N THR A 469 -8.18 0.73 -14.17
CA THR A 469 -8.30 -0.71 -13.97
C THR A 469 -7.98 -1.12 -12.53
N ILE A 470 -6.96 -0.51 -11.91
CA ILE A 470 -6.52 -0.91 -10.57
C ILE A 470 -7.61 -0.60 -9.53
N PRO A 471 -8.00 -1.58 -8.69
CA PRO A 471 -9.01 -1.37 -7.67
C PRO A 471 -8.48 -0.44 -6.57
N LYS A 472 -9.16 0.69 -6.40
CA LYS A 472 -8.90 1.66 -5.33
C LYS A 472 -9.95 1.57 -4.23
N THR A 473 -9.55 1.83 -2.99
CA THR A 473 -10.47 2.03 -1.86
C THR A 473 -11.34 3.26 -2.13
N THR A 474 -12.37 3.46 -1.32
CA THR A 474 -13.21 4.65 -1.42
C THR A 474 -12.46 5.95 -1.06
N SER A 475 -11.25 5.86 -0.49
CA SER A 475 -10.33 6.98 -0.23
C SER A 475 -9.37 7.25 -1.40
N GLY A 476 -9.45 6.44 -2.46
CA GLY A 476 -8.58 6.57 -3.63
C GLY A 476 -7.22 5.85 -3.49
N LYS A 477 -6.99 5.14 -2.38
CA LYS A 477 -5.76 4.36 -2.16
C LYS A 477 -5.81 3.05 -2.91
N ILE A 478 -4.65 2.52 -3.27
CA ILE A 478 -4.55 1.22 -3.92
C ILE A 478 -4.95 0.11 -2.94
N SER A 479 -5.73 -0.85 -3.41
CA SER A 479 -6.11 -2.04 -2.63
C SER A 479 -5.36 -3.25 -3.19
N ARG A 480 -4.17 -3.51 -2.65
CA ARG A 480 -3.26 -4.58 -3.11
C ARG A 480 -3.93 -5.95 -3.10
N SER A 481 -4.63 -6.30 -2.02
CA SER A 481 -5.36 -7.57 -1.91
C SER A 481 -6.42 -7.76 -3.00
N ARG A 482 -7.23 -6.73 -3.29
CA ARG A 482 -8.21 -6.76 -4.38
C ARG A 482 -7.53 -6.77 -5.74
N CYS A 483 -6.38 -6.13 -5.88
CA CYS A 483 -5.59 -6.14 -7.10
C CYS A 483 -5.01 -7.53 -7.36
N LYS A 484 -4.42 -8.18 -6.36
CA LYS A 484 -3.94 -9.57 -6.39
C LYS A 484 -5.08 -10.54 -6.75
N LYS A 485 -6.24 -10.40 -6.11
CA LYS A 485 -7.42 -11.21 -6.43
C LYS A 485 -7.93 -10.95 -7.85
N ALA A 486 -8.07 -9.70 -8.28
CA ALA A 486 -8.54 -9.36 -9.62
C ALA A 486 -7.57 -9.82 -10.71
N LEU A 487 -6.26 -9.80 -10.44
CA LEU A 487 -5.25 -10.38 -11.33
C LEU A 487 -5.45 -11.89 -11.47
N LYS A 488 -5.56 -12.61 -10.34
CA LYS A 488 -5.81 -14.06 -10.31
C LYS A 488 -7.11 -14.44 -11.03
N ASP A 489 -8.18 -13.66 -10.80
CA ASP A 489 -9.50 -13.89 -11.37
C ASP A 489 -9.62 -13.36 -12.83
N LYS A 490 -8.53 -12.85 -13.43
CA LYS A 490 -8.49 -12.25 -14.79
C LYS A 490 -9.51 -11.14 -15.02
N GLN A 491 -9.70 -10.29 -14.01
CA GLN A 491 -10.65 -9.16 -14.01
C GLN A 491 -9.99 -7.79 -14.26
N LEU A 492 -8.69 -7.77 -14.56
CA LEU A 492 -7.96 -6.57 -14.93
C LEU A 492 -7.90 -6.44 -16.45
N GLU A 493 -8.02 -5.22 -16.97
CA GLU A 493 -7.81 -4.91 -18.39
C GLU A 493 -6.31 -4.85 -18.68
N GLU A 494 -5.72 -6.01 -18.94
CA GLU A 494 -4.30 -6.17 -19.26
C GLU A 494 -4.01 -5.69 -20.68
N VAL A 495 -3.03 -4.80 -20.80
CA VAL A 495 -2.53 -4.30 -22.09
C VAL A 495 -1.26 -5.05 -22.49
N TYR A 496 -0.45 -5.45 -21.51
CA TYR A 496 0.76 -6.23 -21.74
C TYR A 496 1.14 -7.00 -20.47
N ARG A 497 1.65 -8.22 -20.64
CA ARG A 497 2.10 -9.10 -19.57
C ARG A 497 3.52 -9.56 -19.87
N ASN A 498 4.42 -9.36 -18.91
CA ASN A 498 5.78 -9.88 -18.93
C ASN A 498 5.96 -10.77 -17.69
N GLU A 499 6.10 -12.07 -17.90
CA GLU A 499 6.22 -13.07 -16.85
C GLU A 499 7.42 -13.97 -17.16
N ASP A 500 8.19 -14.32 -16.14
CA ASP A 500 9.24 -15.34 -16.32
C ASP A 500 8.57 -16.67 -16.65
N ILE A 501 8.82 -17.20 -17.85
CA ILE A 501 8.31 -18.50 -18.24
C ILE A 501 9.08 -19.56 -17.43
N VAL A 502 8.40 -20.23 -16.50
CA VAL A 502 8.89 -21.51 -15.97
C VAL A 502 8.77 -22.51 -17.12
N ALA A 503 9.89 -22.89 -17.72
CA ALA A 503 9.89 -23.95 -18.72
C ALA A 503 9.55 -25.27 -18.02
N GLU A 504 8.31 -25.75 -18.18
CA GLU A 504 8.02 -27.17 -18.01
C GLU A 504 8.86 -27.92 -19.04
N ALA A 505 9.81 -28.73 -18.59
CA ALA A 505 10.48 -29.68 -19.46
C ALA A 505 9.40 -30.61 -20.05
N PRO A 506 9.36 -30.82 -21.37
CA PRO A 506 8.50 -31.86 -21.93
C PRO A 506 8.95 -33.18 -21.33
N VAL A 507 8.04 -33.87 -20.64
CA VAL A 507 8.18 -35.30 -20.39
C VAL A 507 8.05 -35.94 -21.77
N GLU A 508 9.18 -36.32 -22.36
CA GLU A 508 9.17 -37.22 -23.52
C GLU A 508 8.58 -38.55 -23.05
N ASP A 509 7.33 -38.76 -23.46
CA ASP A 509 6.60 -40.02 -23.40
C ASP A 509 7.18 -40.95 -24.47
N ASP A 510 8.31 -41.59 -24.14
CA ASP A 510 8.83 -42.72 -24.92
C ASP A 510 8.19 -44.02 -24.40
N GLY A 511 7.00 -44.29 -24.94
CA GLY A 511 6.31 -45.58 -24.81
C GLY A 511 7.02 -46.70 -25.59
N GLU A 512 7.36 -47.74 -24.84
CA GLU A 512 7.42 -49.18 -25.18
C GLU A 512 8.28 -49.68 -26.36
N ALA A 513 9.35 -50.40 -26.00
CA ALA A 513 9.59 -51.76 -26.52
C ALA A 513 10.32 -52.62 -25.48
N ALA A 514 9.67 -53.70 -25.05
CA ALA A 514 10.14 -54.67 -24.06
C ALA A 514 11.23 -55.61 -24.60
N ALA A 515 12.17 -56.00 -23.72
CA ALA A 515 12.67 -57.37 -23.61
C ALA A 515 13.53 -57.54 -22.33
N ASP A 516 12.96 -58.26 -21.38
CA ASP A 516 13.54 -59.33 -20.55
C ASP A 516 15.08 -59.38 -20.40
N GLU A 517 15.59 -59.23 -19.18
CA GLU A 517 16.31 -60.31 -18.48
C GLU A 517 16.71 -59.89 -17.05
N SER A 518 16.31 -60.73 -16.10
CA SER A 518 16.64 -60.74 -14.68
C SER A 518 18.13 -60.88 -14.39
N MET A 519 18.65 -60.25 -13.32
CA MET A 519 19.45 -60.94 -12.28
C MET A 519 19.89 -60.01 -11.13
N ASP A 520 19.35 -60.31 -9.95
CA ASP A 520 20.05 -60.54 -8.67
C ASP A 520 21.12 -59.56 -8.13
N ARG A 521 20.81 -59.10 -6.91
CA ARG A 521 21.65 -59.10 -5.69
C ARG A 521 22.60 -57.92 -5.38
N ASN A 522 22.13 -57.14 -4.39
CA ASN A 522 22.61 -57.15 -2.99
C ASN A 522 23.77 -56.21 -2.58
N VAL A 523 23.58 -55.65 -1.37
CA VAL A 523 24.57 -55.26 -0.33
C VAL A 523 24.92 -53.77 -0.11
N ASN A 524 24.46 -53.30 1.06
CA ASN A 524 25.02 -52.38 2.08
C ASN A 524 25.59 -50.99 1.72
N ASN A 525 24.88 -49.97 2.19
CA ASN A 525 25.21 -49.14 3.36
C ASN A 525 26.71 -48.89 3.67
N SER A 526 27.24 -47.70 3.37
CA SER A 526 28.16 -46.99 4.28
C SER A 526 28.29 -45.50 3.96
N ARG A 527 28.07 -44.67 4.99
CA ARG A 527 28.59 -43.30 5.12
C ARG A 527 30.09 -43.26 4.80
N VAL A 528 30.50 -42.34 3.94
CA VAL A 528 31.89 -41.85 3.88
C VAL A 528 31.89 -40.33 3.94
N GLN A 529 32.57 -39.82 4.96
CA GLN A 529 32.91 -38.41 5.20
C GLN A 529 33.98 -37.90 4.19
N PRO A 530 34.13 -36.58 4.03
CA PRO A 530 34.88 -35.98 2.94
C PRO A 530 36.39 -36.18 3.12
N THR A 531 37.06 -36.59 2.04
CA THR A 531 38.53 -36.56 1.96
C THR A 531 38.96 -35.40 1.07
N ASN A 532 39.71 -34.48 1.68
CA ASN A 532 40.46 -33.43 1.00
C ASN A 532 41.57 -34.05 0.13
N GLY A 533 41.73 -33.54 -1.08
CA GLY A 533 43.03 -33.51 -1.77
C GLY A 533 43.17 -34.38 -3.03
N ALA A 534 42.59 -33.93 -4.14
CA ALA A 534 43.21 -33.98 -5.47
C ALA A 534 42.41 -33.11 -6.44
N LYS A 535 42.89 -31.90 -6.73
CA LYS A 535 42.46 -31.13 -7.91
C LYS A 535 42.88 -31.93 -9.15
N SER A 536 41.96 -32.69 -9.75
CA SER A 536 42.18 -33.13 -11.14
C SER A 536 42.07 -31.87 -12.00
N ALA A 537 43.15 -31.55 -12.72
CA ALA A 537 43.19 -30.41 -13.62
C ALA A 537 42.34 -30.76 -14.85
N LEU A 538 41.04 -30.47 -14.79
CA LEU A 538 40.19 -30.44 -15.97
C LEU A 538 40.80 -29.44 -16.97
N PRO A 539 40.83 -29.76 -18.28
CA PRO A 539 41.34 -28.84 -19.29
C PRO A 539 40.56 -27.52 -19.24
N SER A 540 41.25 -26.39 -19.41
CA SER A 540 40.65 -25.05 -19.45
C SER A 540 40.24 -24.62 -20.86
N VAL A 541 40.29 -25.54 -21.83
CA VAL A 541 40.08 -25.26 -23.25
C VAL A 541 39.23 -26.39 -23.85
N ILE A 542 38.17 -26.02 -24.57
CA ILE A 542 37.29 -26.95 -25.26
C ILE A 542 38.00 -27.44 -26.53
N VAL A 543 38.32 -28.73 -26.61
CA VAL A 543 39.04 -29.34 -27.74
C VAL A 543 38.08 -30.13 -28.62
N GLY A 544 38.17 -29.97 -29.94
CA GLY A 544 37.41 -30.78 -30.90
C GLY A 544 35.97 -30.31 -31.17
N VAL A 545 35.54 -29.18 -30.60
CA VAL A 545 34.23 -28.56 -30.88
C VAL A 545 34.43 -27.22 -31.60
N PRO A 546 33.75 -26.95 -32.73
CA PRO A 546 33.82 -25.66 -33.40
C PRO A 546 33.35 -24.50 -32.50
N PRO A 547 34.04 -23.35 -32.47
CA PRO A 547 33.67 -22.21 -31.63
C PRO A 547 32.22 -21.75 -31.79
N ASP A 548 31.67 -21.76 -33.00
CA ASP A 548 30.29 -21.36 -33.26
C ASP A 548 29.27 -22.27 -32.57
N GLN A 549 29.57 -23.56 -32.40
CA GLN A 549 28.67 -24.49 -31.68
C GLN A 549 28.70 -24.26 -30.17
N VAL A 550 29.88 -23.92 -29.62
CA VAL A 550 30.01 -23.52 -28.21
C VAL A 550 29.26 -22.22 -27.99
N ARG A 551 29.41 -21.26 -28.90
CA ARG A 551 28.75 -19.96 -28.85
C ARG A 551 27.22 -20.09 -28.90
N ILE A 552 26.67 -20.83 -29.87
CA ILE A 552 25.22 -21.08 -29.96
C ILE A 552 24.69 -21.68 -28.66
N PHE A 553 25.43 -22.61 -28.07
CA PHE A 553 25.07 -23.20 -26.79
C PHE A 553 25.07 -22.16 -25.66
N LEU A 554 26.13 -21.37 -25.51
CA LEU A 554 26.22 -20.35 -24.46
C LEU A 554 25.11 -19.29 -24.59
N VAL A 555 24.82 -18.83 -25.80
CA VAL A 555 23.74 -17.87 -26.07
C VAL A 555 22.39 -18.47 -25.67
N ASN A 556 22.14 -19.75 -25.98
CA ASN A 556 20.90 -20.42 -25.60
C ASN A 556 20.78 -20.62 -24.08
N GLU A 557 21.85 -21.00 -23.40
CA GLU A 557 21.87 -21.15 -21.93
C GLU A 557 21.66 -19.81 -21.23
N LEU A 558 22.27 -18.73 -21.74
CA LEU A 558 22.07 -17.38 -21.22
C LEU A 558 20.66 -16.85 -21.48
N ALA A 559 20.14 -17.02 -22.69
CA ALA A 559 18.76 -16.68 -23.01
C ALA A 559 17.76 -17.41 -22.08
N ARG A 560 18.04 -18.69 -21.77
CA ARG A 560 17.26 -19.49 -20.83
C ARG A 560 17.38 -18.96 -19.39
N ALA A 561 18.60 -18.70 -18.91
CA ALA A 561 18.83 -18.19 -17.55
C ALA A 561 18.19 -16.80 -17.33
N LEU A 562 18.15 -15.99 -18.37
CA LEU A 562 17.64 -14.62 -18.35
C LEU A 562 16.15 -14.51 -18.71
N GLY A 563 15.56 -15.55 -19.30
CA GLY A 563 14.17 -15.55 -19.76
C GLY A 563 13.93 -14.60 -20.94
N VAL A 564 14.92 -14.41 -21.81
CA VAL A 564 14.86 -13.51 -22.98
C VAL A 564 15.00 -14.29 -24.29
N ASN A 565 14.69 -13.67 -25.44
CA ASN A 565 14.91 -14.30 -26.74
C ASN A 565 16.41 -14.40 -27.05
N VAL A 566 16.83 -15.49 -27.72
CA VAL A 566 18.21 -15.70 -28.20
C VAL A 566 18.72 -14.52 -29.04
N ALA A 567 17.84 -13.84 -29.79
CA ALA A 567 18.18 -12.67 -30.59
C ALA A 567 18.53 -11.41 -29.77
N GLU A 568 18.20 -11.38 -28.48
CA GLU A 568 18.48 -10.28 -27.56
C GLU A 568 19.82 -10.43 -26.83
N ILE A 569 20.48 -11.58 -26.98
CA ILE A 569 21.81 -11.84 -26.42
C ILE A 569 22.87 -11.52 -27.48
N HIS A 570 23.61 -10.43 -27.26
CA HIS A 570 24.68 -10.00 -28.17
C HIS A 570 26.06 -10.44 -27.68
N ASP A 571 26.90 -10.85 -28.62
CA ASP A 571 28.24 -11.39 -28.34
C ASP A 571 29.14 -10.46 -27.53
N ASN A 572 28.94 -9.15 -27.69
CA ASN A 572 29.79 -8.11 -27.13
C ASN A 572 29.22 -7.53 -25.83
N THR A 573 28.06 -8.02 -25.37
CA THR A 573 27.50 -7.57 -24.10
C THR A 573 28.29 -8.23 -22.96
N PRO A 574 28.86 -7.46 -22.03
CA PRO A 574 29.51 -8.02 -20.85
C PRO A 574 28.54 -8.90 -20.06
N LEU A 575 29.02 -10.07 -19.58
CA LEU A 575 28.17 -11.03 -18.87
C LEU A 575 27.48 -10.42 -17.62
N GLN A 576 28.10 -9.41 -17.01
CA GLN A 576 27.58 -8.70 -15.85
C GLN A 576 26.44 -7.71 -16.20
N GLU A 577 26.41 -7.17 -17.42
CA GLU A 577 25.34 -6.29 -17.90
C GLU A 577 24.05 -7.04 -18.23
N LEU A 578 24.16 -8.37 -18.41
CA LEU A 578 23.02 -9.24 -18.66
C LEU A 578 22.16 -9.48 -17.40
N GLY A 579 22.62 -9.09 -16.21
CA GLY A 579 21.83 -9.20 -14.97
C GLY A 579 21.76 -10.61 -14.38
N LEU A 580 22.76 -11.44 -14.65
CA LEU A 580 22.91 -12.78 -14.05
C LEU A 580 23.32 -12.65 -12.57
N ASP A 581 22.66 -13.40 -11.69
CA ASP A 581 23.10 -13.52 -10.29
C ASP A 581 24.22 -14.57 -10.14
N SER A 582 24.88 -14.59 -8.98
CA SER A 582 25.98 -15.53 -8.71
C SER A 582 25.55 -16.99 -8.84
N MET A 583 24.27 -17.30 -8.65
CA MET A 583 23.72 -18.64 -8.78
C MET A 583 23.57 -19.04 -10.25
N ALA A 584 23.10 -18.13 -11.11
CA ALA A 584 23.00 -18.32 -12.56
C ALA A 584 24.39 -18.48 -13.20
N LEU A 585 25.39 -17.71 -12.74
CA LEU A 585 26.79 -17.87 -13.17
C LEU A 585 27.37 -19.22 -12.74
N THR A 586 27.05 -19.68 -11.51
CA THR A 586 27.46 -21.01 -11.03
C THR A 586 26.79 -22.12 -11.82
N GLN A 587 25.52 -21.96 -12.17
CA GLN A 587 24.78 -22.92 -13.01
C GLN A 587 25.37 -22.98 -14.42
N LEU A 588 25.66 -21.83 -15.04
CA LEU A 588 26.30 -21.75 -16.35
C LEU A 588 27.67 -22.46 -16.34
N GLN A 589 28.48 -22.23 -15.30
CA GLN A 589 29.76 -22.91 -15.08
C GLN A 589 29.58 -24.44 -14.96
N GLY A 590 28.58 -24.89 -14.20
CA GLY A 590 28.24 -26.30 -14.05
C GLY A 590 27.83 -26.94 -15.38
N VAL A 591 26.99 -26.25 -16.16
CA VAL A 591 26.49 -26.70 -17.46
C VAL A 591 27.61 -26.78 -18.51
N ILE A 592 28.53 -25.81 -18.55
CA ILE A 592 29.72 -25.85 -19.40
C ILE A 592 30.65 -27.01 -18.99
N THR A 593 30.86 -27.20 -17.69
CA THR A 593 31.69 -28.28 -17.15
C THR A 593 31.12 -29.66 -17.48
N GLN A 594 29.80 -29.82 -17.36
CA GLN A 594 29.12 -31.07 -17.66
C GLN A 594 29.16 -31.39 -19.16
N LYS A 595 28.95 -30.39 -20.02
CA LYS A 595 28.84 -30.60 -21.47
C LYS A 595 30.17 -30.72 -22.20
N TYR A 596 31.16 -29.91 -21.82
CA TYR A 596 32.43 -29.84 -22.54
C TYR A 596 33.61 -30.35 -21.72
N HIS A 597 33.37 -30.80 -20.48
CA HIS A 597 34.42 -31.27 -19.57
C HIS A 597 35.52 -30.23 -19.33
N VAL A 598 35.15 -28.94 -19.39
CA VAL A 598 36.04 -27.79 -19.19
C VAL A 598 35.59 -27.00 -17.98
N HIS A 599 36.54 -26.73 -17.09
CA HIS A 599 36.29 -25.88 -15.93
C HIS A 599 36.53 -24.42 -16.31
N VAL A 600 35.47 -23.61 -16.34
CA VAL A 600 35.59 -22.15 -16.50
C VAL A 600 36.15 -21.58 -15.20
N LYS A 601 37.19 -20.75 -15.27
CA LYS A 601 37.77 -20.13 -14.07
C LYS A 601 36.79 -19.10 -13.50
N ASP A 602 36.69 -19.06 -12.17
CA ASP A 602 35.85 -18.09 -11.45
C ASP A 602 36.18 -16.63 -11.83
N GLU A 603 37.46 -16.34 -12.08
CA GLU A 603 37.95 -15.04 -12.54
C GLU A 603 37.29 -14.56 -13.85
N LEU A 604 36.87 -15.46 -14.74
CA LEU A 604 36.21 -15.11 -16.00
C LEU A 604 34.71 -14.80 -15.82
N LEU A 605 34.10 -15.29 -14.74
CA LEU A 605 32.66 -15.17 -14.50
C LEU A 605 32.32 -14.14 -13.42
N TYR A 606 33.22 -13.94 -12.45
CA TYR A 606 32.96 -13.17 -11.23
C TYR A 606 33.88 -11.94 -11.05
N ASP A 607 34.95 -11.79 -11.83
CA ASP A 607 35.81 -10.59 -11.76
C ASP A 607 35.25 -9.45 -12.64
N ASN A 608 35.58 -8.20 -12.30
CA ASN A 608 35.09 -6.97 -12.96
C ASN A 608 35.70 -6.73 -14.36
N SER A 609 36.21 -7.77 -15.01
CA SER A 609 36.70 -7.70 -16.39
C SER A 609 35.53 -7.72 -17.38
N GLU A 610 35.63 -6.93 -18.45
CA GLU A 610 34.72 -6.86 -19.61
C GLU A 610 34.71 -8.19 -20.42
N VAL A 611 34.41 -9.31 -19.76
CA VAL A 611 34.30 -10.61 -20.40
C VAL A 611 32.97 -10.66 -21.12
N THR A 612 33.06 -10.84 -22.43
CA THR A 612 31.93 -10.93 -23.35
C THR A 612 31.72 -12.37 -23.78
N LEU A 613 30.60 -12.67 -24.42
CA LEU A 613 30.36 -14.00 -25.02
C LEU A 613 31.36 -14.37 -26.12
N ALA A 614 31.96 -13.37 -26.78
CA ALA A 614 32.98 -13.57 -27.82
C ALA A 614 34.38 -13.88 -27.27
N SER A 615 34.70 -13.47 -26.05
CA SER A 615 36.01 -13.63 -25.39
C SER A 615 36.06 -14.89 -24.55
#